data_AF-A0A6L7XKU8-F1
#
_entry.id   AF-A0A6L7XKU8-F1
#
_cell.length_a   1.000
_cell.length_b   1.000
_cell.length_c   1.000
_cell.angle_alpha   90.00
_cell.angle_beta   90.00
_cell.angle_gamma   90.00
#
_symmetry.space_group_name_H-M   'P 1'
#
loop_
_entity.id
_entity.type
_entity.pdbx_description
1 polymer ?
#
loop_
_entity_poly.entity_id
_entity_poly.type
_entity_poly.pdbx_seq_one_letter_code
_entity_poly.pdbx_strand_id
1 'polypeptide(L)'
;MTGPIRVAYFSIDDPVEPWRDLCRTLTPPVRLQAWPDEIDDPADIEAAFVWHAPPAMWVDLPNLRFVQTIGTGVDHLLAHP
;
A
#
# COMPACT_ATOMS: atom_id res chain seq x y z
N MET A 1 11.92 -14.54 13.78
CA MET A 1 11.09 -15.03 12.66
C MET A 1 10.18 -13.88 12.27
N THR A 2 10.55 -13.09 11.28
CA THR A 2 9.74 -11.92 10.86
C THR A 2 8.60 -12.42 9.98
N GLY A 3 7.36 -12.09 10.35
CA GLY A 3 6.17 -12.34 9.54
C GLY A 3 6.20 -11.56 8.23
N PRO A 4 5.19 -11.73 7.35
CA PRO A 4 5.11 -10.97 6.12
C PRO A 4 5.03 -9.47 6.39
N ILE A 5 5.68 -8.66 5.56
CA ILE A 5 5.51 -7.20 5.59
C ILE A 5 4.10 -6.91 5.07
N ARG A 6 3.32 -6.14 5.83
CA ARG A 6 1.94 -5.80 5.47
C ARG A 6 1.91 -4.44 4.79
N VAL A 7 1.30 -4.41 3.61
CA VAL A 7 1.34 -3.26 2.72
C VAL A 7 -0.07 -2.95 2.25
N ALA A 8 -0.52 -1.72 2.44
CA ALA A 8 -1.77 -1.27 1.86
C ALA A 8 -1.61 -1.03 0.36
N TYR A 9 -2.60 -1.43 -0.42
CA TYR A 9 -2.66 -1.24 -1.86
C TYR A 9 -3.83 -0.34 -2.24
N PHE A 10 -3.60 0.59 -3.16
CA PHE A 10 -4.66 1.37 -3.79
C PHE A 10 -4.25 1.80 -5.20
N SER A 11 -5.12 1.61 -6.18
CA SER A 11 -4.97 2.22 -7.51
C SER A 11 -6.36 2.55 -8.05
N ILE A 12 -6.47 3.68 -8.76
CA ILE A 12 -7.69 4.03 -9.49
C ILE A 12 -7.81 3.26 -10.83
N ASP A 13 -6.69 2.73 -11.33
CA ASP A 13 -6.59 2.17 -12.68
C ASP A 13 -6.26 0.67 -12.69
N ASP A 14 -5.58 0.18 -11.65
CA ASP A 14 -5.01 -1.17 -11.62
C ASP A 14 -5.67 -2.08 -10.57
N PRO A 15 -5.93 -3.36 -10.91
CA PRO A 15 -6.31 -4.36 -9.94
C PRO A 15 -5.12 -4.81 -9.08
N VAL A 16 -5.39 -5.25 -7.85
CA VAL A 16 -4.35 -5.66 -6.87
C VAL A 16 -3.72 -7.01 -7.19
N GLU A 17 -4.44 -7.90 -7.89
CA GLU A 17 -4.10 -9.33 -8.03
C GLU A 17 -2.73 -9.58 -8.68
N PRO A 18 -2.36 -8.96 -9.81
CA PRO A 18 -1.05 -9.21 -10.43
C PRO A 18 0.11 -8.84 -9.50
N TRP A 19 -0.06 -7.73 -8.77
CA TRP A 19 0.91 -7.26 -7.79
C TRP A 19 0.97 -8.18 -6.58
N ARG A 20 -0.18 -8.67 -6.11
CA ARG A 20 -0.27 -9.58 -4.96
C ARG A 20 0.46 -10.89 -5.24
N ASP A 21 0.30 -11.44 -6.44
CA ASP A 21 0.98 -12.65 -6.84
C ASP A 21 2.50 -12.46 -6.91
N LEU A 22 2.97 -11.35 -7.48
CA LEU A 22 4.40 -11.01 -7.47
C LEU A 22 4.94 -10.84 -6.05
N CYS A 23 4.25 -10.08 -5.20
CA CYS A 23 4.67 -9.78 -3.82
C CYS A 23 4.79 -11.03 -2.93
N ARG A 24 3.96 -12.05 -3.18
CA ARG A 24 4.05 -13.35 -2.48
C ARG A 24 5.34 -14.11 -2.76
N THR A 25 6.00 -13.83 -3.89
CA THR A 25 7.27 -14.47 -4.27
C THR A 25 8.50 -13.82 -3.65
N LEU A 26 8.35 -12.65 -3.00
CA LEU A 26 9.45 -11.92 -2.38
C LEU A 26 9.93 -12.58 -1.08
N THR A 27 11.15 -12.24 -0.67
CA THR A 27 11.73 -12.65 0.62
C THR A 27 12.26 -11.43 1.39
N PRO A 28 11.67 -11.04 2.53
CA PRO A 28 10.47 -11.65 3.14
C PRO A 28 9.22 -11.45 2.28
N PRO A 29 8.19 -12.30 2.45
CA PRO A 29 6.96 -12.18 1.68
C PRO A 29 6.24 -10.87 2.02
N VAL A 30 5.66 -10.25 1.00
CA VAL A 30 4.85 -9.04 1.15
C VAL A 30 3.38 -9.41 1.02
N ARG A 31 2.57 -9.01 1.99
CA ARG A 31 1.10 -9.16 1.97
C ARG A 31 0.48 -7.84 1.56
N LEU A 32 0.05 -7.75 0.30
CA LEU A 32 -0.79 -6.64 -0.16
C LEU A 32 -2.22 -6.81 0.36
N GLN A 33 -2.81 -5.72 0.85
CA GLN A 33 -4.19 -5.61 1.32
C GLN A 33 -4.83 -4.39 0.64
N ALA A 34 -5.92 -4.59 -0.10
CA ALA A 34 -6.62 -3.47 -0.73
C ALA A 34 -7.24 -2.55 0.34
N TRP A 35 -6.90 -1.26 0.29
CA TRP A 35 -7.50 -0.26 1.17
C TRP A 35 -8.84 0.24 0.60
N PRO A 36 -9.87 0.47 1.43
CA PRO A 36 -9.92 0.18 2.87
C PRO A 36 -10.38 -1.24 3.20
N ASP A 37 -10.98 -1.95 2.24
CA ASP A 37 -11.85 -3.11 2.48
C ASP A 37 -11.14 -4.35 3.06
N GLU A 38 -9.83 -4.52 2.81
CA GLU A 38 -9.07 -5.69 3.27
C GLU A 38 -8.15 -5.39 4.46
N ILE A 39 -8.30 -4.23 5.12
CA ILE A 39 -7.46 -3.82 6.24
C ILE A 39 -8.24 -4.02 7.56
N ASP A 40 -7.88 -5.09 8.27
CA ASP A 40 -8.48 -5.42 9.58
C ASP A 40 -8.00 -4.46 10.68
N ASP A 41 -6.68 -4.25 10.78
CA ASP A 41 -6.04 -3.32 11.70
C ASP A 41 -5.14 -2.36 10.90
N PRO A 42 -5.48 -1.06 10.83
CA PRO A 42 -4.64 -0.09 10.15
C PRO A 42 -3.25 0.11 10.79
N ALA A 43 -3.10 -0.20 12.08
CA ALA A 43 -1.81 -0.10 12.77
C ALA A 43 -0.81 -1.19 12.34
N ASP A 44 -1.30 -2.27 11.72
CA ASP A 44 -0.48 -3.35 11.18
C ASP A 44 0.21 -2.98 9.86
N ILE A 45 -0.17 -1.87 9.21
CA ILE A 45 0.35 -1.45 7.91
C ILE A 45 1.57 -0.55 8.10
N GLU A 46 2.72 -0.98 7.55
CA GLU A 46 3.99 -0.24 7.66
C GLU A 46 4.39 0.45 6.34
N ALA A 47 3.81 0.02 5.22
CA ALA A 47 4.07 0.57 3.90
C ALA A 47 2.82 0.63 3.02
N ALA A 48 2.85 1.47 1.98
CA ALA A 48 1.78 1.58 1.00
C ALA A 48 2.35 1.46 -0.43
N PHE A 49 1.61 0.78 -1.30
CA PHE A 49 1.90 0.67 -2.72
C PHE A 49 0.71 1.23 -3.50
N VAL A 50 0.90 2.40 -4.12
CA VAL A 50 -0.23 3.27 -4.49
C VAL A 50 -0.14 3.87 -5.88
N TRP A 51 -1.30 4.24 -6.40
CA TRP A 51 -1.49 5.14 -7.52
C TRP A 51 -2.73 6.00 -7.30
N HIS A 52 -2.57 7.34 -7.27
CA HIS A 52 -3.66 8.29 -7.00
C HIS A 52 -4.47 7.98 -5.74
N ALA A 53 -3.80 7.60 -4.65
CA ALA A 53 -4.45 7.33 -3.36
C ALA A 53 -5.16 8.57 -2.78
N PRO A 54 -6.37 8.40 -2.20
CA PRO A 54 -7.13 9.50 -1.63
C PRO A 54 -6.48 10.00 -0.32
N PRO A 55 -6.63 11.29 0.04
CA PRO A 55 -6.11 11.85 1.28
C PRO A 55 -6.49 11.08 2.55
N ALA A 56 -7.71 10.52 2.59
CA ALA A 56 -8.22 9.76 3.74
C ALA A 56 -7.33 8.54 4.08
N MET A 57 -6.72 7.92 3.08
CA MET A 57 -5.84 6.75 3.28
C MET A 57 -4.64 7.07 4.19
N TRP A 58 -4.11 8.30 4.12
CA TRP A 58 -2.94 8.69 4.90
C TRP A 58 -3.25 8.93 6.37
N VAL A 59 -4.49 9.33 6.66
CA VAL A 59 -4.98 9.52 8.03
C VAL A 59 -5.29 8.18 8.68
N ASP A 60 -5.75 7.20 7.90
CA ASP A 60 -6.16 5.89 8.41
C ASP A 60 -4.98 4.99 8.80
N LEU A 61 -3.77 5.23 8.31
CA LEU A 61 -2.61 4.33 8.46
C LEU A 61 -1.55 4.92 9.42
N PRO A 62 -1.72 4.81 10.75
CA PRO A 62 -0.92 5.54 11.74
C PRO A 62 0.56 5.12 11.82
N ASN A 63 0.88 3.91 11.37
CA ASN A 63 2.25 3.36 11.40
C ASN A 63 2.91 3.35 10.02
N LEU A 64 2.35 4.06 9.04
CA LEU A 64 2.90 4.13 7.69
C LEU A 64 4.26 4.83 7.67
N ARG A 65 5.27 4.18 7.08
CA ARG A 65 6.67 4.67 7.05
C ARG A 65 7.28 4.73 5.67
N PHE A 66 6.66 4.08 4.69
CA PHE A 66 7.18 3.99 3.33
C PHE A 66 6.03 3.98 2.31
N VAL A 67 6.19 4.73 1.23
CA VAL A 67 5.24 4.78 0.12
C VAL A 67 5.98 4.50 -1.18
N GLN A 68 5.54 3.46 -1.89
CA GLN A 68 5.95 3.14 -3.24
C GLN A 68 4.82 3.55 -4.20
N THR A 69 5.15 4.30 -5.25
CA THR A 69 4.22 4.58 -6.35
C THR A 69 4.30 3.50 -7.43
N ILE A 70 3.18 3.19 -8.09
CA ILE A 70 3.14 2.30 -9.27
C ILE A 70 3.79 2.95 -10.49
N GLY A 71 3.56 4.25 -10.70
CA GLY A 71 3.97 4.99 -11.89
C GLY A 71 5.09 6.02 -11.68
N THR A 72 5.59 6.57 -12.79
CA THR A 72 6.58 7.65 -12.82
C THR A 72 5.86 9.01 -12.89
N GLY A 73 5.60 9.58 -11.72
CA GLY A 73 4.86 10.84 -11.54
C GLY A 73 4.29 10.86 -10.14
N VAL A 74 4.81 11.74 -9.29
CA VAL A 74 4.48 11.77 -7.85
C VAL A 74 3.82 13.08 -7.43
N ASP A 75 3.47 13.94 -8.39
CA ASP A 75 2.80 15.22 -8.12
C ASP A 75 1.52 15.04 -7.31
N HIS A 76 0.77 13.96 -7.55
CA HIS A 76 -0.43 13.63 -6.80
C HIS A 76 -0.18 13.27 -5.33
N LEU A 77 1.01 12.75 -4.99
CA LEU A 77 1.42 12.51 -3.60
C LEU A 77 1.95 13.78 -2.95
N LEU A 78 2.68 14.60 -3.69
CA LEU A 78 3.31 15.84 -3.20
C LEU A 78 2.33 17.02 -3.09
N ALA A 79 1.19 16.95 -3.78
CA ALA A 79 0.12 17.95 -3.68
C ALA A 79 -0.72 17.82 -2.39
N HIS A 80 -0.47 16.78 -1.58
CA HIS A 80 -1.04 16.67 -0.25
C HIS A 80 -0.32 17.63 0.72
N PRO A 81 -1.05 18.48 1.47
CA PRO A 81 -0.44 19.37 2.46
C PRO A 81 0.19 18.62 3.63
#